data_AF-K2DSQ5-F1
#
_entry.id   AF-K2DSQ5-F1
#
_cell.length_a   1.000
_cell.length_b   1.000
_cell.length_c   1.000
_cell.angle_alpha   90.00
_cell.angle_beta   90.00
_cell.angle_gamma   90.00
#
_symmetry.space_group_name_H-M   'P 1'
#
loop_
_entity.id
_entity.type
_entity.pdbx_description
1 polymer ?
#
loop_
_entity_poly.entity_id
_entity_poly.type
_entity_poly.pdbx_seq_one_letter_code
_entity_poly.pdbx_strand_id
1 'polypeptide(L)'
;MDITAKTKNLIFNEIKNRKIIYHGKLDEVDFLNRVVDMKALPSEDPRFNDMYSDLWQHRINNPTDWDEYWFFNDKRINLLSNDDTFIRFITELLSPTVRNKDEVEVLRNIIGFYLKKDGYQLVEDEQYFDPGVFTYKIVAINPTQIERSFKTNNEFIKEEYEKIDSRIRAEDYKGAVTSARSFLEFAIKDIYNQITNDSLDKIDNLQDGFKRIQKLLRLDYDKTADENIKQILRGFISIVSALAPLTNTLGDRHGSKSNANRNTAIFCTDSVKILVNFLYNRMNDLHGTFPSIHTQLIKVLDSELRLKRREVILADRHIQEIISYCDTYLTKLLIKRHIEKYQIRSFRESDIYFAFLRIYVDAISSGDLQTILNKQRNNNQAIGTEDIIKLLKMERSELFTETINSILESYIFS
;
A
#
# COMPACT_ATOMS: atom_id res chain seq x y z
N MET A 1 20.96 16.50 2.98
CA MET A 1 19.72 15.94 2.40
C MET A 1 20.03 15.61 0.96
N ASP A 2 19.20 14.80 0.31
CA ASP A 2 19.34 14.41 -1.11
C ASP A 2 18.09 14.84 -1.89
N ILE A 3 17.82 16.16 -1.94
CA ILE A 3 16.72 16.69 -2.74
C ILE A 3 17.16 16.69 -4.21
N THR A 4 16.45 15.96 -5.06
CA THR A 4 16.86 15.79 -6.47
C THR A 4 16.79 17.11 -7.22
N ALA A 5 17.71 17.30 -8.18
CA ALA A 5 17.67 18.46 -9.08
C ALA A 5 16.32 18.58 -9.82
N LYS A 6 15.67 17.45 -10.12
CA LYS A 6 14.33 17.41 -10.72
C LYS A 6 13.29 18.07 -9.81
N THR A 7 13.26 17.71 -8.53
CA THR A 7 12.32 18.29 -7.55
C THR A 7 12.56 19.78 -7.35
N LYS A 8 13.82 20.21 -7.23
CA LYS A 8 14.17 21.65 -7.13
C LYS A 8 13.68 22.44 -8.35
N ASN A 9 13.90 21.91 -9.56
CA ASN A 9 13.43 22.52 -10.81
C ASN A 9 11.89 22.59 -10.89
N LEU A 10 11.19 21.55 -10.45
CA LEU A 10 9.72 21.54 -10.44
C LEU A 10 9.15 22.59 -9.49
N ILE A 11 9.71 22.71 -8.28
CA ILE A 11 9.33 23.74 -7.30
C ILE A 11 9.52 25.13 -7.90
N PHE A 12 10.66 25.35 -8.55
CA PHE A 12 10.94 26.63 -9.19
C PHE A 12 10.02 26.96 -10.35
N ASN A 13 9.76 25.99 -11.23
CA ASN A 13 8.84 26.19 -12.34
C ASN A 13 7.45 26.58 -11.84
N GLU A 14 6.99 26.05 -10.70
CA GLU A 14 5.75 26.49 -10.07
C GLU A 14 5.81 27.93 -9.55
N ILE A 15 6.91 28.30 -8.88
CA ILE A 15 7.14 29.68 -8.43
C ILE A 15 7.09 30.64 -9.62
N LYS A 16 7.80 30.33 -10.71
CA LYS A 16 7.85 31.12 -11.93
C LYS A 16 6.51 31.17 -12.66
N ASN A 17 5.85 30.03 -12.88
CA ASN A 17 4.58 29.95 -13.60
C ASN A 17 3.46 30.69 -12.89
N ARG A 18 3.48 30.69 -11.55
CA ARG A 18 2.52 31.43 -10.72
C ARG A 18 2.91 32.88 -10.51
N LYS A 19 4.04 33.33 -11.07
CA LYS A 19 4.60 34.67 -10.92
C LYS A 19 4.71 35.07 -9.45
N ILE A 20 5.16 34.13 -8.63
CA ILE A 20 5.37 34.38 -7.21
C ILE A 20 6.58 35.32 -7.07
N ILE A 21 6.35 36.46 -6.44
CA ILE A 21 7.37 37.44 -6.08
C ILE A 21 8.18 36.83 -4.93
N TYR A 22 9.34 36.23 -5.20
CA TYR A 22 10.06 35.38 -4.25
C TYR A 22 10.60 36.16 -3.03
N HIS A 23 10.87 37.46 -3.16
CA HIS A 23 11.31 38.33 -2.05
C HIS A 23 10.17 38.87 -1.18
N GLY A 24 8.90 38.60 -1.53
CA GLY A 24 7.74 39.02 -0.76
C GLY A 24 7.73 40.52 -0.46
N LYS A 25 7.62 40.90 0.82
CA LYS A 25 7.62 42.31 1.26
C LYS A 25 9.02 42.94 1.40
N LEU A 26 10.09 42.15 1.27
CA LEU A 26 11.47 42.67 1.24
C LEU A 26 11.82 43.11 -0.19
N ASP A 27 12.94 43.81 -0.36
CA ASP A 27 13.56 43.94 -1.68
C ASP A 27 14.40 42.70 -2.04
N GLU A 28 14.74 42.58 -3.33
CA GLU A 28 15.51 41.44 -3.88
C GLU A 28 16.87 41.27 -3.19
N VAL A 29 17.55 42.36 -2.86
CA VAL A 29 18.89 42.34 -2.27
C VAL A 29 18.82 41.87 -0.82
N ASP A 30 17.89 42.43 -0.05
CA ASP A 30 17.64 42.06 1.34
C ASP A 30 17.21 40.60 1.46
N PHE A 31 16.35 40.11 0.55
CA PHE A 31 15.98 38.71 0.53
C PHE A 31 17.17 37.79 0.20
N LEU A 32 17.92 38.06 -0.86
CA LEU A 32 19.02 37.19 -1.28
C LEU A 32 20.18 37.16 -0.27
N ASN A 33 20.44 38.25 0.45
CA ASN A 33 21.41 38.29 1.55
C ASN A 33 21.03 37.37 2.71
N ARG A 34 19.74 37.07 2.87
CA ARG A 34 19.27 36.09 3.86
C ARG A 34 19.52 34.65 3.42
N VAL A 35 19.71 34.42 2.12
CA VAL A 35 19.96 33.10 1.52
C VAL A 35 21.46 32.81 1.42
N VAL A 36 22.26 33.76 0.92
CA VAL A 36 23.71 33.64 0.74
C VAL A 36 24.42 34.91 1.18
N ASP A 37 25.67 34.80 1.64
CA ASP A 37 26.51 35.98 1.89
C ASP A 37 27.04 36.55 0.57
N MET A 38 26.32 37.53 0.01
CA MET A 38 26.65 38.10 -1.30
C MET A 38 27.96 38.91 -1.30
N LYS A 39 28.46 39.34 -0.14
CA LYS A 39 29.76 40.03 -0.06
C LYS A 39 30.93 39.04 -0.07
N ALA A 40 30.69 37.80 0.32
CA ALA A 40 31.68 36.73 0.25
C ALA A 40 31.77 36.07 -1.15
N LEU A 41 30.76 36.29 -2.01
CA LEU A 41 30.72 35.73 -3.37
C LEU A 41 31.32 36.70 -4.39
N PRO A 42 32.07 36.20 -5.40
CA PRO A 42 32.70 37.04 -6.41
C PRO A 42 31.67 37.66 -7.38
N SER A 43 32.01 38.80 -7.97
CA SER A 43 31.27 39.33 -9.12
C SER A 43 31.62 38.57 -10.41
N GLU A 44 30.66 38.46 -11.34
CA GLU A 44 30.93 38.03 -12.72
C GLU A 44 31.27 39.22 -13.64
N ASP A 45 31.05 40.45 -13.16
CA ASP A 45 31.46 41.69 -13.79
C ASP A 45 32.78 42.19 -13.17
N PRO A 46 33.87 42.26 -13.94
CA PRO A 46 35.18 42.68 -13.42
C PRO A 46 35.21 44.12 -12.88
N ARG A 47 34.16 44.93 -13.11
CA ARG A 47 34.01 46.28 -12.55
C ARG A 47 33.67 46.27 -11.06
N PHE A 48 33.20 45.15 -10.51
CA PHE A 48 32.74 45.03 -9.14
C PHE A 48 33.52 43.96 -8.37
N ASN A 49 33.64 44.15 -7.06
CA ASN A 49 34.44 43.26 -6.19
C ASN A 49 33.64 42.05 -5.69
N ASP A 50 32.33 42.22 -5.52
CA ASP A 50 31.45 41.22 -4.91
C ASP A 50 30.11 41.12 -5.65
N MET A 51 29.42 40.01 -5.42
CA MET A 51 28.10 39.73 -6.00
C MET A 51 27.05 40.75 -5.55
N TYR A 52 27.17 41.32 -4.35
CA TYR A 52 26.26 42.36 -3.87
C TYR A 52 26.27 43.60 -4.79
N SER A 53 27.47 44.10 -5.10
CA SER A 53 27.66 45.29 -5.92
C SER A 53 27.22 45.05 -7.38
N ASP A 54 27.52 43.86 -7.88
CA ASP A 54 27.09 43.35 -9.19
C ASP A 54 25.55 43.32 -9.30
N LEU A 55 24.90 42.69 -8.33
CA LEU A 55 23.45 42.60 -8.23
C LEU A 55 22.80 43.98 -8.18
N TRP A 56 23.31 44.87 -7.32
CA TRP A 56 22.76 46.21 -7.18
C TRP A 56 22.84 46.98 -8.50
N GLN A 57 23.96 46.89 -9.23
CA GLN A 57 24.10 47.55 -10.52
C GLN A 57 23.11 47.00 -11.56
N HIS A 58 22.98 45.68 -11.68
CA HIS A 58 22.24 45.05 -12.79
C HIS A 58 20.77 44.74 -12.50
N ARG A 59 20.32 44.89 -11.25
CA ARG A 59 18.91 44.67 -10.88
C ARG A 59 18.22 45.90 -10.30
N ILE A 60 18.97 46.79 -9.66
CA ILE A 60 18.42 48.00 -9.03
C ILE A 60 18.70 49.23 -9.89
N ASN A 61 19.96 49.46 -10.26
CA ASN A 61 20.34 50.63 -11.07
C ASN A 61 19.92 50.46 -12.55
N ASN A 62 20.06 49.24 -13.09
CA ASN A 62 19.67 48.89 -14.46
C ASN A 62 18.70 47.67 -14.50
N PRO A 63 17.42 47.81 -14.12
CA PRO A 63 16.50 46.68 -13.90
C PRO A 63 16.23 45.76 -15.11
N THR A 64 16.62 46.17 -16.31
CA THR A 64 16.43 45.42 -17.56
C THR A 64 17.62 44.56 -17.96
N ASP A 65 18.73 44.61 -17.21
CA ASP A 65 19.95 43.89 -17.60
C ASP A 65 19.79 42.37 -17.39
N TRP A 66 19.10 41.93 -16.34
CA TRP A 66 18.99 40.51 -15.95
C TRP A 66 17.52 40.04 -15.87
N ASP A 67 17.27 38.76 -16.15
CA ASP A 67 15.94 38.11 -16.09
C ASP A 67 15.42 38.01 -14.65
N GLU A 68 14.11 38.19 -14.42
CA GLU A 68 13.44 38.22 -13.11
C GLU A 68 13.90 37.11 -12.14
N TYR A 69 14.18 35.91 -12.65
CA TYR A 69 14.58 34.73 -11.87
C TYR A 69 16.04 34.28 -12.12
N TRP A 70 16.93 35.20 -12.50
CA TRP A 70 18.34 34.94 -12.83
C TRP A 70 19.07 34.08 -11.77
N PHE A 71 18.81 34.35 -10.49
CA PHE A 71 19.49 33.75 -9.34
C PHE A 71 19.34 32.22 -9.28
N PHE A 72 18.33 31.67 -9.94
CA PHE A 72 18.06 30.23 -9.94
C PHE A 72 19.13 29.42 -10.69
N ASN A 73 19.66 30.00 -11.76
CA ASN A 73 20.69 29.36 -12.60
C ASN A 73 22.08 29.94 -12.35
N ASP A 74 22.22 30.89 -11.42
CA ASP A 74 23.48 31.52 -11.09
C ASP A 74 24.41 30.51 -10.38
N LYS A 75 25.61 30.35 -10.93
CA LYS A 75 26.59 29.36 -10.46
C LYS A 75 27.21 29.73 -9.12
N ARG A 76 27.23 31.02 -8.75
CA ARG A 76 27.77 31.51 -7.49
C ARG A 76 26.82 31.18 -6.34
N ILE A 77 25.51 31.32 -6.57
CA ILE A 77 24.47 30.94 -5.61
C ILE A 77 24.35 29.43 -5.51
N ASN A 78 24.48 28.74 -6.66
CA ASN A 78 24.45 27.29 -6.76
C ASN A 78 23.19 26.64 -6.14
N LEU A 79 22.05 27.30 -6.29
CA LEU A 79 20.80 26.94 -5.64
C LEU A 79 20.32 25.52 -5.99
N LEU A 80 20.51 25.10 -7.25
CA LEU A 80 20.08 23.79 -7.72
C LEU A 80 21.01 22.65 -7.30
N SER A 81 22.32 22.91 -7.17
CA SER A 81 23.31 21.86 -6.89
C SER A 81 23.75 21.83 -5.42
N ASN A 82 23.34 22.81 -4.60
CA ASN A 82 23.60 22.83 -3.17
C ASN A 82 22.29 22.71 -2.38
N ASP A 83 22.15 21.63 -1.60
CA ASP A 83 20.97 21.38 -0.78
C ASP A 83 20.82 22.40 0.35
N ASP A 84 21.91 22.82 0.99
CA ASP A 84 21.85 23.77 2.10
C ASP A 84 21.37 25.14 1.61
N THR A 85 21.88 25.61 0.46
CA THR A 85 21.40 26.86 -0.15
C THR A 85 19.94 26.73 -0.58
N PHE A 86 19.55 25.61 -1.16
CA PHE A 86 18.16 25.35 -1.55
C PHE A 86 17.21 25.37 -0.35
N ILE A 87 17.56 24.64 0.71
CA ILE A 87 16.78 24.57 1.94
C ILE A 87 16.66 25.97 2.52
N ARG A 88 17.77 26.72 2.62
CA ARG A 88 17.77 28.08 3.15
C ARG A 88 16.89 29.03 2.34
N PHE A 89 16.93 28.93 1.01
CA PHE A 89 16.02 29.68 0.15
C PHE A 89 14.55 29.36 0.44
N ILE A 90 14.18 28.07 0.54
CA ILE A 90 12.81 27.66 0.84
C ILE A 90 12.37 28.12 2.24
N THR A 91 13.24 28.02 3.25
CA THR A 91 12.90 28.49 4.60
C THR A 91 12.74 30.00 4.67
N GLU A 92 13.58 30.76 3.97
CA GLU A 92 13.43 32.22 3.87
C GLU A 92 12.20 32.63 3.06
N LEU A 93 11.87 31.89 2.00
CA LEU A 93 10.64 32.08 1.24
C LEU A 93 9.39 31.93 2.12
N LEU A 94 9.42 31.05 3.13
CA LEU A 94 8.30 30.81 4.04
C LEU A 94 8.38 31.66 5.33
N SER A 95 9.37 32.54 5.45
CA SER A 95 9.61 33.32 6.66
C SER A 95 8.54 34.41 6.88
N PRO A 96 8.12 34.67 8.14
CA PRO A 96 7.20 35.75 8.50
C PRO A 96 7.80 37.15 8.23
N THR A 97 9.13 37.23 8.14
CA THR A 97 9.84 38.45 7.71
C THR A 97 9.63 38.73 6.23
N VAL A 98 9.28 37.73 5.42
CA VAL A 98 9.13 37.84 3.97
C VAL A 98 7.66 37.88 3.56
N ARG A 99 6.78 37.13 4.24
CA ARG A 99 5.36 36.96 3.85
C ARG A 99 4.40 36.86 5.03
N ASN A 100 3.11 37.00 4.75
CA ASN A 100 2.06 36.71 5.73
C ASN A 100 1.71 35.22 5.77
N LYS A 101 0.91 34.83 6.77
CA LYS A 101 0.56 33.42 7.03
C LYS A 101 -0.22 32.77 5.88
N ASP A 102 -1.16 33.49 5.27
CA ASP A 102 -2.02 32.96 4.20
C ASP A 102 -1.20 32.64 2.94
N GLU A 103 -0.28 33.53 2.57
CA GLU A 103 0.65 33.29 1.46
C GLU A 103 1.57 32.08 1.74
N VAL A 104 2.05 31.97 2.97
CA VAL A 104 2.94 30.88 3.39
C VAL A 104 2.22 29.55 3.37
N GLU A 105 0.95 29.48 3.75
CA GLU A 105 0.17 28.25 3.67
C GLU A 105 0.01 27.74 2.23
N VAL A 106 -0.26 28.65 1.29
CA VAL A 106 -0.34 28.32 -0.15
C VAL A 106 1.01 27.79 -0.65
N LEU A 107 2.11 28.50 -0.36
CA LEU A 107 3.45 28.10 -0.79
C LEU A 107 3.89 26.78 -0.14
N ARG A 108 3.61 26.58 1.14
CA ARG A 108 3.91 25.34 1.87
C ARG A 108 3.25 24.14 1.21
N ASN A 109 2.00 24.28 0.75
CA ASN A 109 1.28 23.22 0.08
C ASN A 109 1.88 22.90 -1.30
N ILE A 110 2.22 23.93 -2.09
CA ILE A 110 2.86 23.75 -3.40
C ILE A 110 4.23 23.08 -3.25
N ILE A 111 5.09 23.64 -2.41
CA ILE A 111 6.47 23.16 -2.21
C ILE A 111 6.45 21.77 -1.57
N GLY A 112 5.62 21.58 -0.55
CA GLY A 112 5.45 20.32 0.16
C GLY A 112 4.99 19.17 -0.75
N PHE A 113 4.18 19.44 -1.78
CA PHE A 113 3.79 18.43 -2.77
C PHE A 113 4.99 17.84 -3.52
N TYR A 114 5.96 18.67 -3.90
CA TYR A 114 7.16 18.22 -4.61
C TYR A 114 8.18 17.60 -3.67
N LEU A 115 8.42 18.20 -2.50
CA LEU A 115 9.35 17.66 -1.50
C LEU A 115 8.98 16.23 -1.08
N LYS A 116 7.68 15.93 -0.97
CA LYS A 116 7.19 14.58 -0.64
C LYS A 116 7.67 13.51 -1.62
N LYS A 117 7.85 13.85 -2.90
CA LYS A 117 8.31 12.90 -3.93
C LYS A 117 9.74 12.43 -3.69
N ASP A 118 10.53 13.25 -3.00
CA ASP A 118 11.90 12.93 -2.60
C ASP A 118 11.98 12.48 -1.12
N GLY A 119 10.84 12.25 -0.47
CA GLY A 119 10.80 11.80 0.92
C GLY A 119 11.07 12.91 1.94
N TYR A 120 10.75 14.17 1.63
CA TYR A 120 10.90 15.30 2.54
C TYR A 120 9.57 16.02 2.80
N GLN A 121 9.45 16.67 3.96
CA GLN A 121 8.30 17.50 4.29
C GLN A 121 8.72 18.78 5.01
N LEU A 122 7.89 19.81 4.87
CA LEU A 122 7.98 21.04 5.65
C LEU A 122 7.23 20.85 6.96
N VAL A 123 7.92 21.05 8.08
CA VAL A 123 7.34 21.03 9.43
C VAL A 123 7.57 22.36 10.11
N GLU A 124 6.66 22.75 10.99
CA GLU A 124 6.87 23.94 11.84
C GLU A 124 8.07 23.70 12.75
N ASP A 125 8.91 24.72 12.90
CA ASP A 125 10.08 24.67 13.75
C ASP A 125 9.72 25.11 15.17
N GLU A 126 9.28 24.13 15.98
CA GLU A 126 8.86 24.33 17.37
C GLU A 126 9.97 24.80 18.32
N GLN A 127 11.24 24.83 17.87
CA GLN A 127 12.34 25.38 18.67
C GLN A 127 12.25 26.90 18.85
N TYR A 128 11.46 27.58 18.02
CA TYR A 128 11.16 29.02 18.14
C TYR A 128 9.73 29.21 18.66
N PHE A 129 9.50 28.88 19.93
CA PHE A 129 8.21 29.06 20.58
C PHE A 129 8.03 30.52 21.05
N ASP A 130 7.82 31.43 20.10
CA ASP A 130 7.38 32.81 20.36
C ASP A 130 5.97 33.00 19.77
N PRO A 131 4.95 33.40 20.55
CA PRO A 131 3.59 33.58 20.06
C PRO A 131 3.53 34.51 18.84
N GLY A 132 3.24 33.95 17.66
CA GLY A 132 3.12 34.69 16.39
C GLY A 132 4.28 34.48 15.41
N VAL A 133 5.32 33.75 15.78
CA VAL A 133 6.41 33.36 14.88
C VAL A 133 6.11 31.97 14.31
N PHE A 134 5.87 31.89 13.00
CA PHE A 134 5.78 30.63 12.26
C PHE A 134 7.07 30.47 11.45
N THR A 135 7.89 29.48 11.76
CA THR A 135 9.06 29.14 10.95
C THR A 135 8.96 27.69 10.52
N TYR A 136 9.56 27.36 9.37
CA TYR A 136 9.48 26.04 8.79
C TYR A 136 10.88 25.49 8.55
N LYS A 137 11.03 24.19 8.73
CA LYS A 137 12.22 23.44 8.34
C LYS A 137 11.85 22.26 7.46
N ILE A 138 12.75 21.92 6.56
CA ILE A 138 12.63 20.69 5.76
C ILE A 138 13.19 19.55 6.60
N VAL A 139 12.43 18.46 6.74
CA VAL A 139 12.87 17.24 7.41
C VAL A 139 12.64 16.06 6.49
N ALA A 140 13.49 15.04 6.60
CA ALA A 140 13.21 13.75 5.99
C ALA A 140 11.89 13.23 6.57
N ILE A 141 10.98 12.84 5.69
CA ILE A 141 9.86 11.98 6.05
C ILE A 141 10.51 10.67 6.45
N ASN A 142 10.66 10.47 7.74
CA ASN A 142 11.00 9.18 8.28
C ASN A 142 9.69 8.40 8.36
N PRO A 143 9.43 7.46 7.43
CA PRO A 143 8.25 6.63 7.58
C PRO A 143 8.34 5.96 8.95
N THR A 144 7.22 5.97 9.67
CA THR A 144 7.11 5.25 10.94
C THR A 144 7.50 3.79 10.74
N GLN A 145 7.87 3.08 11.80
CA GLN A 145 8.18 1.65 11.68
C GLN A 145 7.01 0.88 11.02
N ILE A 146 5.78 1.31 11.28
CA ILE A 146 4.55 0.79 10.66
C ILE A 146 4.59 1.00 9.15
N GLU A 147 4.82 2.23 8.67
CA GLU A 147 4.92 2.57 7.24
C GLU A 147 6.04 1.80 6.53
N ARG A 148 7.20 1.65 7.17
CA ARG A 148 8.33 0.86 6.62
C ARG A 148 8.00 -0.62 6.52
N SER A 149 7.28 -1.15 7.50
CA SER A 149 6.90 -2.57 7.54
C SER A 149 5.70 -2.90 6.66
N PHE A 150 4.90 -1.90 6.26
CA PHE A 150 3.71 -2.11 5.48
C PHE A 150 4.04 -2.53 4.05
N LYS A 151 3.72 -3.79 3.72
CA LYS A 151 4.01 -4.39 2.41
C LYS A 151 2.73 -4.89 1.75
N THR A 152 2.36 -4.24 0.65
CA THR A 152 1.28 -4.65 -0.26
C THR A 152 1.68 -4.38 -1.71
N ASN A 153 1.16 -5.19 -2.63
CA ASN A 153 1.31 -5.00 -4.08
C ASN A 153 0.09 -4.30 -4.70
N ASN A 154 -0.96 -4.09 -3.92
CA ASN A 154 -2.14 -3.41 -4.36
C ASN A 154 -1.92 -1.88 -4.25
N GLU A 155 -1.73 -1.21 -5.39
CA GLU A 155 -1.52 0.24 -5.45
C GLU A 155 -2.69 1.02 -4.85
N PHE A 156 -3.93 0.56 -5.07
CA PHE A 156 -5.11 1.19 -4.46
C PHE A 156 -5.08 1.15 -2.93
N ILE A 157 -4.56 0.08 -2.32
CA ILE A 157 -4.39 0.00 -0.87
C ILE A 157 -3.33 0.99 -0.37
N LYS A 158 -2.25 1.22 -1.14
CA LYS A 158 -1.26 2.25 -0.82
C LYS A 158 -1.87 3.65 -0.91
N GLU A 159 -2.64 3.92 -1.96
CA GLU A 159 -3.33 5.20 -2.13
C GLU A 159 -4.31 5.48 -0.97
N GLU A 160 -5.11 4.49 -0.55
CA GLU A 160 -6.01 4.66 0.58
C GLU A 160 -5.27 4.85 1.92
N TYR A 161 -4.07 4.28 2.07
CA TYR A 161 -3.20 4.58 3.21
C TYR A 161 -2.75 6.05 3.20
N GLU A 162 -2.18 6.52 2.08
CA GLU A 162 -1.66 7.89 1.93
C GLU A 162 -2.75 8.96 2.04
N LYS A 163 -3.97 8.62 1.61
CA LYS A 163 -5.17 9.47 1.71
C LYS A 163 -5.54 9.80 3.15
N ILE A 164 -5.31 8.87 4.09
CA ILE A 164 -5.50 9.16 5.52
C ILE A 164 -4.54 10.28 5.94
N ASP A 165 -3.26 10.17 5.57
CA ASP A 165 -2.24 11.18 5.92
C ASP A 165 -2.47 12.52 5.24
N SER A 166 -2.93 12.51 3.98
CA SER A 166 -3.28 13.77 3.29
C SER A 166 -4.38 14.50 4.02
N ARG A 167 -5.40 13.79 4.52
CA ARG A 167 -6.50 14.39 5.27
C ARG A 167 -6.09 14.87 6.66
N ILE A 168 -5.28 14.10 7.39
CA ILE A 168 -4.71 14.57 8.67
C ILE A 168 -3.88 15.85 8.48
N ARG A 169 -3.05 15.92 7.43
CA ARG A 169 -2.24 17.11 7.13
C ARG A 169 -3.06 18.33 6.70
N ALA A 170 -4.23 18.09 6.10
CA ALA A 170 -5.17 19.14 5.72
C ALA A 170 -6.13 19.52 6.87
N GLU A 171 -5.89 19.02 8.09
CA GLU A 171 -6.76 19.18 9.26
C GLU A 171 -8.21 18.69 9.05
N ASP A 172 -8.43 17.87 8.02
CA ASP A 172 -9.69 17.17 7.75
C ASP A 172 -9.77 15.90 8.61
N TYR A 173 -9.93 16.10 9.93
CA TYR A 173 -9.95 15.02 10.91
C TYR A 173 -11.15 14.08 10.74
N LYS A 174 -12.32 14.63 10.40
CA LYS A 174 -13.55 13.84 10.15
C LYS A 174 -13.40 12.97 8.90
N GLY A 175 -12.87 13.57 7.83
CA GLY A 175 -12.59 12.85 6.61
C GLY A 175 -11.48 11.81 6.78
N ALA A 176 -10.48 12.06 7.62
CA ALA A 176 -9.42 11.08 7.90
C ALA A 176 -9.98 9.84 8.60
N VAL A 177 -10.84 10.00 9.61
CA VAL A 177 -11.51 8.88 10.30
C VAL A 177 -12.41 8.10 9.32
N THR A 178 -13.14 8.79 8.45
CA THR A 178 -13.94 8.16 7.40
C THR A 178 -13.08 7.34 6.42
N SER A 179 -11.91 7.88 6.06
CA SER A 179 -10.95 7.19 5.17
C SER A 179 -10.33 5.97 5.85
N ALA A 180 -10.00 6.04 7.14
CA ALA A 180 -9.47 4.90 7.89
C ALA A 180 -10.45 3.71 7.91
N ARG A 181 -11.75 3.96 8.09
CA ARG A 181 -12.77 2.90 7.99
C ARG A 181 -12.76 2.24 6.61
N SER A 182 -12.76 3.06 5.57
CA SER A 182 -12.80 2.60 4.18
C SER A 182 -11.54 1.80 3.87
N PHE A 183 -10.37 2.30 4.30
CA PHE A 183 -9.09 1.61 4.20
C PHE A 183 -9.11 0.23 4.86
N LEU A 184 -9.64 0.10 6.09
CA LEU A 184 -9.79 -1.21 6.74
C LEU A 184 -10.74 -2.13 5.95
N GLU A 185 -11.84 -1.62 5.44
CA GLU A 185 -12.78 -2.40 4.62
C GLU A 185 -12.12 -2.93 3.34
N PHE A 186 -11.40 -2.06 2.64
CA PHE A 186 -10.66 -2.42 1.43
C PHE A 186 -9.54 -3.40 1.72
N ALA A 187 -8.80 -3.21 2.81
CA ALA A 187 -7.77 -4.16 3.26
C ALA A 187 -8.36 -5.53 3.56
N ILE A 188 -9.52 -5.62 4.23
CA ILE A 188 -10.18 -6.89 4.50
C ILE A 188 -10.57 -7.60 3.18
N LYS A 189 -11.18 -6.85 2.25
CA LYS A 189 -11.58 -7.37 0.93
C LYS A 189 -10.38 -7.83 0.12
N ASP A 190 -9.32 -7.03 0.09
CA ASP A 190 -8.09 -7.31 -0.63
C ASP A 190 -7.36 -8.51 -0.04
N ILE A 191 -7.17 -8.59 1.28
CA ILE A 191 -6.56 -9.75 1.94
C ILE A 191 -7.36 -11.02 1.64
N TYR A 192 -8.69 -10.96 1.75
CA TYR A 192 -9.53 -12.09 1.38
C TYR A 192 -9.30 -12.47 -0.08
N ASN A 193 -9.32 -11.51 -1.00
CA ASN A 193 -9.10 -11.76 -2.41
C ASN A 193 -7.70 -12.30 -2.69
N GLN A 194 -6.64 -11.83 -2.04
CA GLN A 194 -5.30 -12.35 -2.25
C GLN A 194 -5.16 -13.80 -1.77
N ILE A 195 -5.79 -14.14 -0.64
CA ILE A 195 -5.74 -15.51 -0.08
C ILE A 195 -6.66 -16.47 -0.84
N THR A 196 -7.87 -16.03 -1.19
CA THR A 196 -8.94 -16.89 -1.76
C THR A 196 -9.07 -16.79 -3.28
N ASN A 197 -8.62 -15.67 -3.84
CA ASN A 197 -8.87 -15.22 -5.21
C ASN A 197 -10.37 -15.26 -5.59
N ASP A 198 -11.18 -14.87 -4.62
CA ASP A 198 -12.63 -14.66 -4.68
C ASP A 198 -12.96 -13.25 -4.15
N SER A 199 -14.14 -12.72 -4.48
CA SER A 199 -14.58 -11.41 -4.00
C SER A 199 -15.41 -11.56 -2.73
N LEU A 200 -15.10 -10.77 -1.71
CA LEU A 200 -16.03 -10.55 -0.61
C LEU A 200 -17.17 -9.64 -1.09
N ASP A 201 -18.39 -10.13 -0.94
CA ASP A 201 -19.60 -9.32 -1.09
C ASP A 201 -19.60 -8.11 -0.14
N LYS A 202 -20.65 -7.29 -0.24
CA LYS A 202 -20.79 -6.09 0.58
C LYS A 202 -20.62 -6.42 2.08
N ILE A 203 -19.68 -5.72 2.72
CA ILE A 203 -19.43 -5.81 4.16
C ILE A 203 -20.34 -4.78 4.83
N ASP A 204 -21.52 -5.21 5.29
CA ASP A 204 -22.43 -4.32 6.03
C ASP A 204 -21.84 -3.96 7.41
N ASN A 205 -21.11 -4.89 8.03
CA ASN A 205 -20.39 -4.71 9.30
C ASN A 205 -18.93 -5.16 9.18
N LEU A 206 -18.00 -4.26 9.54
CA LEU A 206 -16.56 -4.53 9.55
C LEU A 206 -16.18 -5.74 10.43
N GLN A 207 -16.92 -6.00 11.52
CA GLN A 207 -16.68 -7.17 12.36
C GLN A 207 -16.90 -8.48 11.60
N ASP A 208 -17.94 -8.53 10.76
CA ASP A 208 -18.24 -9.73 9.98
C ASP A 208 -17.20 -9.92 8.88
N GLY A 209 -16.78 -8.83 8.22
CA GLY A 209 -15.66 -8.85 7.29
C GLY A 209 -14.36 -9.35 7.95
N PHE A 210 -14.02 -8.83 9.13
CA PHE A 210 -12.84 -9.25 9.87
C PHE A 210 -12.87 -10.73 10.23
N LYS A 211 -14.01 -11.26 10.69
CA LYS A 211 -14.18 -12.70 10.98
C LYS A 211 -13.90 -13.59 9.77
N ARG A 212 -14.18 -13.13 8.55
CA ARG A 212 -13.91 -13.89 7.30
C ARG A 212 -12.42 -14.09 7.09
N ILE A 213 -11.62 -13.05 7.32
CA ILE A 213 -10.16 -13.14 7.19
C ILE A 213 -9.47 -13.68 8.45
N GLN A 214 -10.10 -13.60 9.62
CA GLN A 214 -9.52 -14.05 10.88
C GLN A 214 -9.09 -15.53 10.83
N LYS A 215 -9.95 -16.40 10.28
CA LYS A 215 -9.63 -17.82 10.08
C LYS A 215 -8.51 -18.02 9.06
N LEU A 216 -8.58 -17.31 7.92
CA LEU A 216 -7.58 -17.35 6.85
C LEU A 216 -6.18 -16.93 7.32
N LEU A 217 -6.13 -16.02 8.29
CA LEU A 217 -4.90 -15.50 8.89
C LEU A 217 -4.46 -16.26 10.15
N ARG A 218 -5.16 -17.35 10.50
CA ARG A 218 -4.90 -18.15 11.71
C ARG A 218 -4.86 -17.27 12.98
N LEU A 219 -5.80 -16.34 13.08
CA LEU A 219 -5.97 -15.42 14.21
C LEU A 219 -7.08 -15.89 15.17
N ASP A 220 -7.43 -17.18 15.12
CA ASP A 220 -8.26 -17.81 16.15
C ASP A 220 -7.47 -17.85 17.46
N TYR A 221 -7.74 -16.86 18.32
CA TYR A 221 -7.08 -16.71 19.61
C TYR A 221 -7.29 -17.95 20.50
N ASP A 222 -8.38 -18.70 20.34
CA ASP A 222 -8.61 -19.92 21.14
C ASP A 222 -7.61 -21.05 20.82
N LYS A 223 -6.87 -20.96 19.70
CA LYS A 223 -5.90 -21.98 19.28
C LYS A 223 -4.45 -21.65 19.63
N THR A 224 -4.13 -20.43 20.04
CA THR A 224 -2.78 -20.12 20.56
C THR A 224 -2.70 -20.55 22.03
N ALA A 225 -1.58 -21.13 22.45
CA ALA A 225 -1.36 -21.48 23.85
C ALA A 225 -1.00 -20.24 24.72
N ASP A 226 -0.58 -19.14 24.08
CA ASP A 226 -0.10 -17.94 24.77
C ASP A 226 -1.24 -16.95 25.05
N GLU A 227 -1.59 -16.81 26.34
CA GLU A 227 -2.64 -15.90 26.80
C GLU A 227 -2.35 -14.41 26.55
N ASN A 228 -1.08 -13.99 26.55
CA ASN A 228 -0.73 -12.59 26.25
C ASN A 228 -1.02 -12.28 24.77
N ILE A 229 -0.68 -13.21 23.87
CA ILE A 229 -1.02 -13.10 22.44
C ILE A 229 -2.54 -13.08 22.26
N LYS A 230 -3.31 -13.90 23.00
CA LYS A 230 -4.78 -13.84 22.95
C LYS A 230 -5.32 -12.47 23.33
N GLN A 231 -4.78 -11.86 24.39
CA GLN A 231 -5.24 -10.56 24.85
C GLN A 231 -4.98 -9.46 23.81
N ILE A 232 -3.82 -9.47 23.15
CA ILE A 232 -3.49 -8.55 22.05
C ILE A 232 -4.48 -8.73 20.88
N LEU A 233 -4.72 -9.98 20.46
CA LEU A 233 -5.66 -10.28 19.36
C LEU A 233 -7.10 -9.86 19.68
N ARG A 234 -7.55 -10.06 20.93
CA ARG A 234 -8.84 -9.55 21.40
C ARG A 234 -8.87 -8.01 21.34
N GLY A 235 -7.78 -7.34 21.68
CA GLY A 235 -7.62 -5.89 21.53
C GLY A 235 -7.85 -5.41 20.10
N PHE A 236 -7.29 -6.11 19.09
CA PHE A 236 -7.57 -5.79 17.68
C PHE A 236 -9.05 -5.93 17.31
N ILE A 237 -9.73 -6.97 17.80
CA ILE A 237 -11.18 -7.14 17.60
C ILE A 237 -11.95 -5.98 18.25
N SER A 238 -11.55 -5.55 19.44
CA SER A 238 -12.15 -4.39 20.11
C SER A 238 -11.95 -3.10 19.31
N ILE A 239 -10.78 -2.89 18.70
CA ILE A 239 -10.51 -1.75 17.81
C ILE A 239 -11.46 -1.78 16.61
N VAL A 240 -11.57 -2.91 15.90
CA VAL A 240 -12.50 -3.07 14.76
C VAL A 240 -13.94 -2.77 15.19
N SER A 241 -14.32 -3.25 16.37
CA SER A 241 -15.66 -3.07 16.94
C SER A 241 -15.97 -1.62 17.31
N ALA A 242 -14.98 -0.89 17.84
CA ALA A 242 -15.10 0.51 18.21
C ALA A 242 -15.08 1.43 16.98
N LEU A 243 -14.38 1.06 15.91
CA LEU A 243 -14.23 1.87 14.70
C LEU A 243 -15.57 2.14 14.02
N ALA A 244 -16.46 1.14 14.00
CA ALA A 244 -17.73 1.25 13.31
C ALA A 244 -18.64 2.37 13.86
N PRO A 245 -18.96 2.43 15.16
CA PRO A 245 -19.72 3.54 15.74
C PRO A 245 -18.94 4.86 15.73
N LEU A 246 -17.61 4.84 15.93
CA LEU A 246 -16.77 6.05 15.88
C LEU A 246 -16.86 6.76 14.54
N THR A 247 -16.91 6.04 13.42
CA THR A 247 -17.06 6.66 12.09
C THR A 247 -18.43 7.25 11.84
N ASN A 248 -19.46 6.76 12.53
CA ASN A 248 -20.82 7.31 12.46
C ASN A 248 -20.98 8.56 13.34
N THR A 249 -20.22 8.67 14.44
CA THR A 249 -20.26 9.82 15.36
C THR A 249 -19.21 10.90 15.06
N LEU A 250 -18.06 10.52 14.51
CA LEU A 250 -16.94 11.42 14.22
C LEU A 250 -16.67 11.63 12.73
N GLY A 251 -17.24 10.80 11.85
CA GLY A 251 -17.11 10.94 10.41
C GLY A 251 -18.26 11.74 9.78
N ASP A 252 -18.10 12.11 8.51
CA ASP A 252 -19.05 12.97 7.80
C ASP A 252 -20.31 12.24 7.30
N ARG A 253 -20.45 10.95 7.63
CA ARG A 253 -21.47 10.08 7.05
C ARG A 253 -22.90 10.42 7.51
N HIS A 254 -23.04 11.05 8.67
CA HIS A 254 -24.31 11.58 9.20
C HIS A 254 -24.05 12.79 10.12
N GLY A 255 -24.27 14.02 9.60
CA GLY A 255 -24.28 15.32 10.30
C GLY A 255 -23.95 15.32 11.80
N SER A 256 -22.68 15.13 12.16
CA SER A 256 -22.29 14.93 13.56
C SER A 256 -22.06 16.25 14.31
N LYS A 257 -22.56 16.29 15.56
CA LYS A 257 -22.51 17.44 16.51
C LYS A 257 -21.19 17.56 17.29
N SER A 258 -20.19 16.71 17.02
CA SER A 258 -18.92 16.66 17.76
C SER A 258 -17.75 16.77 16.79
N ASN A 259 -16.90 17.80 16.98
CA ASN A 259 -15.64 17.88 16.26
C ASN A 259 -14.72 16.78 16.77
N ALA A 260 -14.38 15.82 15.90
CA ALA A 260 -13.28 14.89 16.18
C ALA A 260 -12.04 15.73 16.50
N ASN A 261 -11.65 15.80 17.78
CA ASN A 261 -10.45 16.54 18.14
C ASN A 261 -9.24 15.86 17.46
N ARG A 262 -8.23 16.66 17.08
CA ARG A 262 -7.03 16.22 16.37
C ARG A 262 -6.46 14.91 16.92
N ASN A 263 -6.30 14.84 18.25
CA ASN A 263 -5.67 13.70 18.91
C ASN A 263 -6.51 12.42 18.80
N THR A 264 -7.83 12.51 18.92
CA THR A 264 -8.73 11.35 18.78
C THR A 264 -8.74 10.84 17.34
N ALA A 265 -8.74 11.75 16.36
CA ALA A 265 -8.70 11.39 14.96
C ALA A 265 -7.38 10.67 14.61
N ILE A 266 -6.24 11.24 15.01
CA ILE A 266 -4.91 10.63 14.83
C ILE A 266 -4.85 9.25 15.50
N PHE A 267 -5.28 9.14 16.76
CA PHE A 267 -5.30 7.86 17.47
C PHE A 267 -6.13 6.79 16.75
N CYS A 268 -7.30 7.17 16.24
CA CYS A 268 -8.18 6.28 15.49
C CYS A 268 -7.54 5.83 14.17
N THR A 269 -6.99 6.77 13.39
CA THR A 269 -6.35 6.47 12.10
C THR A 269 -5.11 5.60 12.28
N ASP A 270 -4.28 5.88 13.28
CA ASP A 270 -3.06 5.13 13.55
C ASP A 270 -3.37 3.72 14.05
N SER A 271 -4.40 3.55 14.88
CA SER A 271 -4.87 2.24 15.33
C SER A 271 -5.28 1.35 14.13
N VAL A 272 -5.94 1.94 13.13
CA VAL A 272 -6.29 1.22 11.91
C VAL A 272 -5.06 0.88 11.08
N LYS A 273 -4.14 1.83 10.90
CA LYS A 273 -2.89 1.61 10.16
C LYS A 273 -2.06 0.48 10.78
N ILE A 274 -1.94 0.45 12.11
CA ILE A 274 -1.27 -0.62 12.86
C ILE A 274 -1.96 -1.96 12.61
N LEU A 275 -3.29 -2.00 12.74
CA LEU A 275 -4.07 -3.22 12.53
C LEU A 275 -3.91 -3.75 11.11
N VAL A 276 -4.13 -2.91 10.10
CA VAL A 276 -4.01 -3.30 8.68
C VAL A 276 -2.59 -3.78 8.38
N ASN A 277 -1.57 -3.07 8.88
CA ASN A 277 -0.18 -3.50 8.74
C ASN A 277 0.08 -4.88 9.36
N PHE A 278 -0.43 -5.13 10.57
CA PHE A 278 -0.38 -6.45 11.19
C PHE A 278 -1.07 -7.52 10.34
N LEU A 279 -2.25 -7.24 9.77
CA LEU A 279 -2.99 -8.19 8.94
C LEU A 279 -2.26 -8.53 7.65
N TYR A 280 -1.67 -7.54 6.97
CA TYR A 280 -0.85 -7.78 5.78
C TYR A 280 0.44 -8.53 6.10
N ASN A 281 1.14 -8.17 7.17
CA ASN A 281 2.34 -8.90 7.58
C ASN A 281 1.99 -10.35 7.94
N ARG A 282 0.88 -10.57 8.65
CA ARG A 282 0.41 -11.92 8.94
C ARG A 282 0.02 -12.71 7.68
N MET A 283 -0.63 -12.06 6.73
CA MET A 283 -0.93 -12.66 5.43
C MET A 283 0.36 -13.06 4.72
N ASN A 284 1.33 -12.15 4.65
CA ASN A 284 2.62 -12.36 4.00
C ASN A 284 3.42 -13.48 4.69
N ASP A 285 3.38 -13.58 6.02
CA ASP A 285 4.06 -14.64 6.77
C ASP A 285 3.45 -16.03 6.49
N LEU A 286 2.13 -16.10 6.30
CA LEU A 286 1.42 -17.37 6.11
C LEU A 286 1.32 -17.81 4.64
N HIS A 287 1.16 -16.85 3.73
CA HIS A 287 0.83 -17.11 2.32
C HIS A 287 1.90 -16.59 1.37
N GLY A 288 2.95 -15.92 1.87
CA GLY A 288 3.98 -15.26 1.07
C GLY A 288 3.53 -13.91 0.51
N THR A 289 4.49 -13.14 -0.03
CA THR A 289 4.21 -11.91 -0.78
C THR A 289 3.83 -12.19 -2.24
N PHE A 290 4.22 -13.36 -2.77
CA PHE A 290 3.80 -13.99 -4.03
C PHE A 290 4.34 -15.44 -4.12
N PRO A 291 3.69 -16.37 -4.85
CA PRO A 291 2.30 -16.35 -5.36
C PRO A 291 1.32 -17.12 -4.43
N SER A 292 0.01 -17.11 -4.71
CA SER A 292 -1.00 -17.80 -3.87
C SER A 292 -0.71 -19.29 -3.67
N ILE A 293 -1.16 -19.91 -2.58
CA ILE A 293 -0.94 -21.35 -2.30
C ILE A 293 -1.29 -22.24 -3.50
N HIS A 294 -2.41 -21.96 -4.19
CA HIS A 294 -2.78 -22.65 -5.42
C HIS A 294 -1.69 -22.51 -6.49
N THR A 295 -1.21 -21.31 -6.75
CA THR A 295 -0.15 -21.06 -7.74
C THR A 295 1.18 -21.69 -7.34
N GLN A 296 1.52 -21.68 -6.06
CA GLN A 296 2.72 -22.38 -5.55
C GLN A 296 2.61 -23.88 -5.81
N LEU A 297 1.47 -24.50 -5.48
CA LEU A 297 1.22 -25.92 -5.77
C LEU A 297 1.32 -26.19 -7.27
N ILE A 298 0.67 -25.39 -8.11
CA ILE A 298 0.75 -25.56 -9.57
C ILE A 298 2.20 -25.44 -10.06
N LYS A 299 2.97 -24.47 -9.55
CA LYS A 299 4.36 -24.28 -9.94
C LYS A 299 5.26 -25.45 -9.53
N VAL A 300 5.05 -26.02 -8.34
CA VAL A 300 5.77 -27.23 -7.89
C VAL A 300 5.36 -28.44 -8.71
N LEU A 301 4.07 -28.58 -9.00
CA LEU A 301 3.52 -29.66 -9.82
C LEU A 301 3.88 -29.53 -11.29
N ASP A 302 4.21 -28.33 -11.80
CA ASP A 302 4.73 -28.09 -13.15
C ASP A 302 6.21 -28.57 -13.29
N SER A 303 6.45 -29.77 -12.81
CA SER A 303 7.71 -30.51 -12.81
C SER A 303 7.41 -31.99 -13.05
N GLU A 304 8.41 -32.86 -12.93
CA GLU A 304 8.20 -34.31 -13.01
C GLU A 304 7.31 -34.88 -11.91
N LEU A 305 7.01 -34.10 -10.85
CA LEU A 305 6.07 -34.48 -9.80
C LEU A 305 4.65 -34.72 -10.32
N ARG A 306 4.20 -34.02 -11.38
CA ARG A 306 2.85 -34.23 -11.96
C ARG A 306 2.58 -35.68 -12.39
N LEU A 307 3.62 -36.43 -12.73
CA LEU A 307 3.50 -37.81 -13.22
C LEU A 307 3.58 -38.84 -12.08
N LYS A 308 3.87 -38.42 -10.85
CA LYS A 308 4.11 -39.33 -9.73
C LYS A 308 2.82 -39.74 -9.03
N ARG A 309 2.88 -40.86 -8.28
CA ARG A 309 1.75 -41.32 -7.45
C ARG A 309 1.57 -40.44 -6.22
N ARG A 310 0.38 -40.52 -5.60
CA ARG A 310 -0.04 -39.68 -4.48
C ARG A 310 0.98 -39.69 -3.34
N GLU A 311 1.48 -40.86 -2.96
CA GLU A 311 2.42 -41.03 -1.85
C GLU A 311 3.74 -40.29 -2.10
N VAL A 312 4.21 -40.29 -3.35
CA VAL A 312 5.45 -39.61 -3.76
C VAL A 312 5.24 -38.09 -3.80
N ILE A 313 4.10 -37.62 -4.28
CA ILE A 313 3.76 -36.19 -4.28
C ILE A 313 3.68 -35.67 -2.84
N LEU A 314 2.99 -36.40 -1.94
CA LEU A 314 2.85 -36.03 -0.53
C LEU A 314 4.15 -36.16 0.28
N ALA A 315 5.13 -36.91 -0.21
CA ALA A 315 6.47 -37.00 0.37
C ALA A 315 7.42 -35.87 -0.08
N ASP A 316 7.06 -35.09 -1.10
CA ASP A 316 7.87 -33.96 -1.55
C ASP A 316 7.90 -32.85 -0.49
N ARG A 317 9.09 -32.35 -0.17
CA ARG A 317 9.30 -31.36 0.89
C ARG A 317 8.54 -30.05 0.62
N HIS A 318 8.53 -29.56 -0.62
CA HIS A 318 7.85 -28.32 -0.96
C HIS A 318 6.33 -28.50 -0.91
N ILE A 319 5.83 -29.66 -1.37
CA ILE A 319 4.41 -29.99 -1.21
C ILE A 319 4.03 -30.04 0.27
N GLN A 320 4.80 -30.72 1.13
CA GLN A 320 4.55 -30.78 2.57
C GLN A 320 4.52 -29.41 3.23
N GLU A 321 5.48 -28.56 2.89
CA GLU A 321 5.53 -27.18 3.35
C GLU A 321 4.27 -26.42 2.94
N ILE A 322 3.88 -26.48 1.66
CA ILE A 322 2.72 -25.75 1.15
C ILE A 322 1.40 -26.27 1.75
N ILE A 323 1.21 -27.59 1.83
CA ILE A 323 -0.03 -28.16 2.40
C ILE A 323 -0.12 -27.95 3.92
N SER A 324 1.00 -27.75 4.63
CA SER A 324 0.98 -27.41 6.06
C SER A 324 0.25 -26.09 6.35
N TYR A 325 0.15 -25.22 5.35
CA TYR A 325 -0.64 -23.98 5.43
C TYR A 325 -2.16 -24.21 5.24
N CYS A 326 -2.57 -25.36 4.71
CA CYS A 326 -3.97 -25.65 4.38
C CYS A 326 -4.73 -26.28 5.55
N ASP A 327 -5.77 -25.60 6.04
CA ASP A 327 -6.78 -26.22 6.90
C ASP A 327 -7.95 -26.80 6.08
N THR A 328 -8.95 -27.40 6.75
CA THR A 328 -10.12 -28.00 6.08
C THR A 328 -10.90 -26.99 5.22
N TYR A 329 -10.97 -25.72 5.64
CA TYR A 329 -11.69 -24.69 4.90
C TYR A 329 -10.91 -24.28 3.65
N LEU A 330 -9.63 -23.98 3.80
CA LEU A 330 -8.75 -23.60 2.69
C LEU A 330 -8.62 -24.73 1.68
N THR A 331 -8.55 -25.97 2.14
CA THR A 331 -8.52 -27.16 1.27
C THR A 331 -9.76 -27.24 0.38
N LYS A 332 -10.97 -27.10 0.95
CA LYS A 332 -12.22 -27.11 0.17
C LYS A 332 -12.25 -25.99 -0.88
N LEU A 333 -11.80 -24.80 -0.50
CA LEU A 333 -11.74 -23.66 -1.40
C LEU A 333 -10.74 -23.88 -2.55
N LEU A 334 -9.57 -24.43 -2.25
CA LEU A 334 -8.53 -24.77 -3.23
C LEU A 334 -9.03 -25.80 -4.25
N ILE A 335 -9.71 -26.86 -3.79
CA ILE A 335 -10.33 -27.89 -4.65
C ILE A 335 -11.37 -27.26 -5.57
N LYS A 336 -12.36 -26.56 -4.99
CA LYS A 336 -13.44 -25.93 -5.77
C LYS A 336 -12.89 -25.02 -6.85
N ARG A 337 -11.95 -24.14 -6.49
CA ARG A 337 -11.30 -23.23 -7.45
C ARG A 337 -10.57 -23.99 -8.54
N HIS A 338 -9.78 -25.00 -8.18
CA HIS A 338 -9.01 -25.76 -9.14
C HIS A 338 -9.93 -26.41 -10.17
N ILE A 339 -11.02 -27.04 -9.72
CA ILE A 339 -12.02 -27.66 -10.57
C ILE A 339 -12.72 -26.63 -11.47
N GLU A 340 -13.13 -25.49 -10.93
CA GLU A 340 -13.89 -24.49 -11.68
C GLU A 340 -13.03 -23.69 -12.67
N LYS A 341 -11.86 -23.22 -12.25
CA LYS A 341 -11.08 -22.22 -12.98
C LYS A 341 -9.93 -22.78 -13.80
N TYR A 342 -9.27 -23.85 -13.35
CA TYR A 342 -8.15 -24.43 -14.09
C TYR A 342 -8.65 -25.05 -15.40
N GLN A 343 -8.00 -24.71 -16.50
CA GLN A 343 -8.37 -25.19 -17.84
C GLN A 343 -7.34 -26.21 -18.30
N ILE A 344 -7.82 -27.30 -18.89
CA ILE A 344 -6.96 -28.31 -19.51
C ILE A 344 -7.00 -28.06 -21.02
N ARG A 345 -5.93 -27.44 -21.54
CA ARG A 345 -5.71 -27.11 -22.96
C ARG A 345 -4.52 -27.86 -23.56
N SER A 346 -3.83 -28.68 -22.75
CA SER A 346 -2.74 -29.55 -23.17
C SER A 346 -2.67 -30.78 -22.26
N PHE A 347 -1.99 -31.84 -22.74
CA PHE A 347 -1.73 -33.02 -21.91
C PHE A 347 -0.93 -32.68 -20.65
N ARG A 348 0.04 -31.76 -20.74
CA ARG A 348 0.81 -31.30 -19.57
C ARG A 348 -0.10 -30.63 -18.53
N GLU A 349 -1.02 -29.79 -18.97
CA GLU A 349 -1.99 -29.16 -18.07
C GLU A 349 -2.96 -30.19 -17.46
N SER A 350 -3.29 -31.26 -18.20
CA SER A 350 -4.06 -32.38 -17.66
C SER A 350 -3.31 -33.08 -16.52
N ASP A 351 -2.03 -33.40 -16.73
CA ASP A 351 -1.20 -34.05 -15.72
C ASP A 351 -1.14 -33.21 -14.43
N ILE A 352 -0.93 -31.90 -14.57
CA ILE A 352 -0.88 -30.96 -13.44
C ILE A 352 -2.23 -30.91 -12.73
N TYR A 353 -3.32 -30.84 -13.49
CA TYR A 353 -4.68 -30.79 -12.94
C TYR A 353 -4.97 -32.02 -12.06
N PHE A 354 -4.70 -33.22 -12.58
CA PHE A 354 -4.96 -34.45 -11.84
C PHE A 354 -3.91 -34.74 -10.75
N ALA A 355 -2.69 -34.21 -10.87
CA ALA A 355 -1.72 -34.23 -9.78
C ALA A 355 -2.17 -33.37 -8.58
N PHE A 356 -2.76 -32.21 -8.83
CA PHE A 356 -3.34 -31.38 -7.79
C PHE A 356 -4.50 -32.11 -7.08
N LEU A 357 -5.43 -32.72 -7.83
CA LEU A 357 -6.53 -33.48 -7.23
C LEU A 357 -6.04 -34.67 -6.42
N ARG A 358 -4.96 -35.34 -6.84
CA ARG A 358 -4.33 -36.45 -6.08
C ARG A 358 -3.88 -36.03 -4.69
N ILE A 359 -3.39 -34.80 -4.50
CA ILE A 359 -3.00 -34.30 -3.17
C ILE A 359 -4.20 -34.33 -2.22
N TYR A 360 -5.38 -33.94 -2.72
CA TYR A 360 -6.57 -33.67 -1.92
C TYR A 360 -7.68 -34.72 -2.01
N VAL A 361 -7.36 -35.96 -2.41
CA VAL A 361 -8.33 -37.06 -2.52
C VAL A 361 -9.20 -37.22 -1.27
N ASP A 362 -8.63 -37.08 -0.08
CA ASP A 362 -9.36 -37.21 1.19
C ASP A 362 -10.39 -36.10 1.44
N ALA A 363 -10.29 -34.99 0.71
CA ALA A 363 -11.14 -33.81 0.89
C ALA A 363 -12.12 -33.57 -0.28
N ILE A 364 -12.02 -34.33 -1.38
CA ILE A 364 -12.95 -34.26 -2.50
C ILE A 364 -14.35 -34.72 -2.05
N SER A 365 -15.38 -33.94 -2.40
CA SER A 365 -16.79 -34.28 -2.17
C SER A 365 -17.45 -34.89 -3.42
N SER A 366 -18.67 -35.43 -3.26
CA SER A 366 -19.43 -35.97 -4.39
C SER A 366 -19.82 -34.89 -5.39
N GLY A 367 -20.12 -33.67 -4.92
CA GLY A 367 -20.39 -32.52 -5.78
C GLY A 367 -19.17 -32.05 -6.56
N ASP A 368 -17.98 -32.12 -5.95
CA ASP A 368 -16.71 -31.83 -6.64
C ASP A 368 -16.46 -32.84 -7.76
N LEU A 369 -16.64 -34.13 -7.47
CA LEU A 369 -16.50 -35.20 -8.47
C LEU A 369 -17.49 -35.03 -9.62
N GLN A 370 -18.76 -34.72 -9.33
CA GLN A 370 -19.76 -34.42 -10.35
C GLN A 370 -19.33 -33.27 -11.26
N THR A 371 -18.77 -32.21 -10.67
CA THR A 371 -18.31 -31.03 -11.41
C THR A 371 -17.11 -31.37 -12.30
N ILE A 372 -16.16 -32.17 -11.80
CA ILE A 372 -15.02 -32.66 -12.58
C ILE A 372 -15.52 -33.45 -13.80
N LEU A 373 -16.40 -34.43 -13.58
CA LEU A 373 -16.92 -35.28 -14.65
C LEU A 373 -17.71 -34.46 -15.68
N ASN A 374 -18.57 -33.54 -15.25
CA ASN A 374 -19.32 -32.72 -16.20
C ASN A 374 -18.41 -31.80 -17.02
N LYS A 375 -17.40 -31.19 -16.39
CA LYS A 375 -16.49 -30.24 -17.06
C LYS A 375 -15.58 -30.92 -18.08
N GLN A 376 -15.09 -32.13 -17.78
CA GLN A 376 -14.10 -32.81 -18.63
C GLN A 376 -14.71 -33.79 -19.65
N ARG A 377 -16.04 -33.91 -19.73
CA ARG A 377 -16.74 -34.93 -20.53
C ARG A 377 -16.34 -34.97 -22.00
N ASN A 378 -16.16 -33.80 -22.59
CA ASN A 378 -15.81 -33.66 -24.00
C ASN A 378 -14.38 -33.13 -24.19
N ASN A 379 -13.54 -33.25 -23.16
CA ASN A 379 -12.16 -32.75 -23.21
C ASN A 379 -11.17 -33.88 -23.48
N ASN A 380 -10.86 -34.10 -24.76
CA ASN A 380 -9.93 -35.15 -25.20
C ASN A 380 -8.49 -34.98 -24.68
N GLN A 381 -8.17 -33.83 -24.07
CA GLN A 381 -6.88 -33.60 -23.44
C GLN A 381 -6.87 -33.98 -21.96
N ALA A 382 -8.02 -34.23 -21.34
CA ALA A 382 -8.17 -34.58 -19.92
C ALA A 382 -7.85 -36.06 -19.62
N ILE A 383 -6.67 -36.51 -20.04
CA ILE A 383 -6.24 -37.92 -20.02
C ILE A 383 -6.13 -38.54 -18.62
N GLY A 384 -5.96 -37.74 -17.56
CA GLY A 384 -5.89 -38.24 -16.17
C GLY A 384 -7.26 -38.52 -15.51
N THR A 385 -8.37 -38.35 -16.24
CA THR A 385 -9.74 -38.53 -15.68
C THR A 385 -9.98 -39.97 -15.21
N GLU A 386 -9.57 -40.97 -15.99
CA GLU A 386 -9.74 -42.37 -15.59
C GLU A 386 -8.94 -42.73 -14.34
N ASP A 387 -7.71 -42.24 -14.24
CA ASP A 387 -6.81 -42.55 -13.14
C ASP A 387 -7.32 -41.95 -11.83
N ILE A 388 -7.81 -40.71 -11.85
CA ILE A 388 -8.40 -40.10 -10.64
C ILE A 388 -9.69 -40.81 -10.23
N ILE A 389 -10.51 -41.29 -11.19
CA ILE A 389 -11.71 -42.08 -10.89
C ILE A 389 -11.33 -43.40 -10.23
N LYS A 390 -10.34 -44.13 -10.77
CA LYS A 390 -9.85 -45.39 -10.19
C LYS A 390 -9.35 -45.16 -8.75
N LEU A 391 -8.57 -44.10 -8.54
CA LEU A 391 -8.07 -43.74 -7.21
C LEU A 391 -9.20 -43.41 -6.23
N LEU A 392 -10.18 -42.59 -6.64
CA LEU A 392 -11.33 -42.26 -5.81
C LEU A 392 -12.21 -43.47 -5.54
N LYS A 393 -12.37 -44.41 -6.49
CA LYS A 393 -13.10 -45.66 -6.23
C LYS A 393 -12.43 -46.51 -5.16
N MET A 394 -11.10 -46.53 -5.14
CA MET A 394 -10.31 -47.29 -4.16
C MET A 394 -10.33 -46.64 -2.77
N GLU A 395 -10.15 -45.32 -2.69
CA GLU A 395 -9.96 -44.63 -1.40
C GLU A 395 -11.21 -43.94 -0.85
N ARG A 396 -12.19 -43.63 -1.72
CA ARG A 396 -13.36 -42.81 -1.41
C ARG A 396 -14.62 -43.36 -2.10
N SER A 397 -14.87 -44.66 -1.97
CA SER A 397 -15.97 -45.36 -2.66
C SER A 397 -17.36 -44.78 -2.37
N GLU A 398 -17.54 -44.13 -1.23
CA GLU A 398 -18.79 -43.48 -0.83
C GLU A 398 -19.17 -42.27 -1.72
N LEU A 399 -18.23 -41.75 -2.52
CA LEU A 399 -18.50 -40.66 -3.47
C LEU A 399 -19.30 -41.11 -4.71
N PHE A 400 -19.33 -42.41 -5.01
CA PHE A 400 -19.93 -42.98 -6.22
C PHE A 400 -21.42 -43.27 -6.03
N THR A 401 -22.20 -42.21 -5.83
CA THR A 401 -23.67 -42.27 -5.75
C THR A 401 -24.29 -42.69 -7.08
N GLU A 402 -25.58 -43.05 -7.08
CA GLU A 402 -26.34 -43.37 -8.31
C GLU A 402 -26.18 -42.27 -9.38
N THR A 403 -26.21 -41.00 -8.97
CA THR A 403 -26.01 -39.85 -9.86
C THR A 403 -24.64 -39.88 -10.54
N ILE A 404 -23.56 -40.16 -9.79
CA ILE A 404 -22.20 -40.22 -10.34
C ILE A 404 -22.04 -41.43 -11.26
N ASN A 405 -22.58 -42.59 -10.88
CA ASN A 405 -22.51 -43.80 -11.70
C ASN A 405 -23.26 -43.61 -13.03
N SER A 406 -24.42 -42.95 -13.03
CA SER A 406 -25.15 -42.60 -14.26
C SER A 406 -24.33 -41.68 -15.18
N ILE A 407 -23.60 -40.70 -14.63
CA ILE A 407 -22.70 -39.85 -15.41
C ILE A 407 -21.57 -40.68 -16.03
N LEU A 408 -20.98 -41.61 -15.26
CA LEU A 408 -19.89 -42.47 -15.73
C LEU A 408 -20.31 -43.46 -16.81
N GLU A 409 -21.53 -44.03 -16.72
CA GLU A 409 -22.08 -44.86 -17.79
C GLU A 409 -22.18 -44.07 -19.09
N SER A 410 -22.62 -42.81 -19.02
CA SER A 410 -22.72 -41.92 -20.18
C SER A 410 -21.38 -41.46 -20.78
N TYR A 411 -20.26 -41.75 -20.09
CA TYR A 411 -18.88 -41.51 -20.52
C TYR A 411 -18.29 -42.69 -21.30
N ILE A 412 -18.77 -43.92 -21.04
CA ILE A 412 -18.29 -45.14 -21.71
C ILE A 412 -18.89 -45.26 -23.13
N PHE A 413 -19.99 -44.55 -23.40
CA PHE A 413 -20.69 -44.54 -24.70
C PHE A 413 -20.44 -43.29 -25.55
N SER A 414 -19.49 -42.43 -25.16
CA SER A 414 -19.05 -41.23 -25.89
C SER A 414 -17.58 -41.33 -26.25
#